data_AF-A0AAV7XII0-F1
#
_entry.id   AF-A0AAV7XII0-F1
#
_cell.length_a   1.000
_cell.length_b   1.000
_cell.length_c   1.000
_cell.angle_alpha   90.00
_cell.angle_beta   90.00
_cell.angle_gamma   90.00
#
_symmetry.space_group_name_H-M   'P 1'
#
loop_
_entity.id
_entity.type
_entity.pdbx_description
1 polymer ?
#
loop_
_entity_poly.entity_id
_entity_poly.type
_entity_poly.pdbx_seq_one_letter_code
_entity_poly.pdbx_strand_id
1 'polypeptide(L)'
;MSREQLEAFSLRLREELDREREERNFFQLERDKLRTFWEITRQQLEENRAKLRNQDRAQDENEEKHQSEMKTYKQKVKHLLYEHQCNLSNVKVERMVALKMAQDEYTAMENELLKDKNSLKSKLREQELAHQEIIRQLKMEQSAEISRMREQFSQDSLELERKYETRLTTQNEELGLQQSMELAEVEQRKNRQVVELTKSHEKAFNDMKNYYNEITLNNLALISSLKEQMEELKSSHERMEKQLREVQAENKRLTEPLKQAQTELTNLQRQLASYEQDKITLANTKQRLALVTKELEDLRWENEVLELRFEKVEKERDRLHAEFVGAVLDVQQKTGLKSAMLGKKMADLRGAGAVNGVGGDLQSELARAVKAHDDLLASYEAKLKEHGIASDDLGFKPLRSSKPSAATAATPAGGSGTRSPAGQASAGSR
;
A
#
# COMPACT_ATOMS: atom_id res chain seq x y z
N MET A 1 -57.87 55.66 259.73
CA MET A 1 -58.69 55.72 258.50
C MET A 1 -60.14 55.61 258.89
N SER A 2 -60.96 56.62 258.61
CA SER A 2 -62.42 56.43 258.58
C SER A 2 -62.77 55.42 257.48
N ARG A 3 -63.93 54.76 257.55
CA ARG A 3 -64.35 53.71 256.60
C ARG A 3 -64.22 54.15 255.13
N GLU A 4 -64.54 55.41 254.84
CA GLU A 4 -64.42 56.00 253.50
C GLU A 4 -62.97 56.11 253.00
N GLN A 5 -61.99 56.33 253.88
CA GLN A 5 -60.58 56.43 253.48
C GLN A 5 -59.96 55.06 253.18
N LEU A 6 -60.40 54.00 253.85
CA LEU A 6 -59.97 52.61 253.57
C LEU A 6 -60.53 52.09 252.25
N GLU A 7 -61.77 52.41 251.92
CA GLU A 7 -62.38 52.07 250.62
C GLU A 7 -61.63 52.77 249.47
N ALA A 8 -61.25 54.04 249.62
CA ALA A 8 -60.46 54.77 248.63
C ALA A 8 -59.05 54.20 248.41
N PHE A 9 -58.35 53.79 249.48
CA PHE A 9 -57.01 53.20 249.36
C PHE A 9 -57.06 51.78 248.76
N SER A 10 -58.09 50.99 249.09
CA SER A 10 -58.33 49.69 248.47
C SER A 10 -58.66 49.80 246.97
N LEU A 11 -59.35 50.86 246.55
CA LEU A 11 -59.61 51.15 245.13
C LEU A 11 -58.33 51.49 244.38
N ARG A 12 -57.47 52.35 244.96
CA ARG A 12 -56.19 52.75 244.35
C ARG A 12 -55.23 51.58 244.16
N LEU A 13 -55.12 50.70 245.15
CA LEU A 13 -54.30 49.48 245.05
C LEU A 13 -54.84 48.48 244.03
N ARG A 14 -56.17 48.42 243.83
CA ARG A 14 -56.76 47.64 242.73
C ARG A 14 -56.42 48.24 241.38
N GLU A 15 -56.55 49.56 241.23
CA GLU A 15 -56.18 50.26 240.00
C GLU A 15 -54.70 50.07 239.65
N GLU A 16 -53.79 50.17 240.62
CA GLU A 16 -52.35 49.91 240.40
C GLU A 16 -52.08 48.44 240.03
N LEU A 17 -52.72 47.49 240.71
CA LEU A 17 -52.60 46.07 240.38
C LEU A 17 -53.13 45.78 238.97
N ASP A 18 -54.23 46.39 238.58
CA ASP A 18 -54.82 46.22 237.25
C ASP A 18 -53.95 46.88 236.17
N ARG A 19 -53.32 48.02 236.46
CA ARG A 19 -52.33 48.65 235.57
C ARG A 19 -51.10 47.78 235.35
N GLU A 20 -50.51 47.24 236.42
CA GLU A 20 -49.37 46.32 236.33
C GLU A 20 -49.74 45.02 235.59
N ARG A 21 -50.99 44.56 235.73
CA ARG A 21 -51.52 43.43 234.94
C ARG A 21 -51.64 43.78 233.46
N GLU A 22 -52.15 44.96 233.14
CA GLU A 22 -52.25 45.47 231.76
C GLU A 22 -50.87 45.63 231.13
N GLU A 23 -49.90 46.19 231.85
CA GLU A 23 -48.52 46.34 231.37
C GLU A 23 -47.84 44.98 231.15
N ARG A 24 -47.98 44.04 232.10
CA ARG A 24 -47.48 42.67 231.92
C ARG A 24 -48.14 42.00 230.71
N ASN A 25 -49.44 42.18 230.53
CA ASN A 25 -50.17 41.63 229.39
C ASN A 25 -49.68 42.25 228.08
N PHE A 26 -49.49 43.57 228.05
CA PHE A 26 -48.92 44.28 226.91
C PHE A 26 -47.51 43.79 226.56
N PHE A 27 -46.60 43.68 227.54
CA PHE A 27 -45.26 43.14 227.31
C PHE A 27 -45.24 41.65 226.94
N GLN A 28 -46.22 40.86 227.40
CA GLN A 28 -46.41 39.49 226.95
C GLN A 28 -46.83 39.47 225.47
N LEU A 29 -47.83 40.27 225.09
CA LEU A 29 -48.27 40.42 223.71
C LEU A 29 -47.15 40.90 222.79
N GLU A 30 -46.38 41.91 223.18
CA GLU A 30 -45.25 42.41 222.39
C GLU A 30 -44.11 41.39 222.26
N ARG A 31 -43.81 40.65 223.34
CA ARG A 31 -42.83 39.55 223.28
C ARG A 31 -43.30 38.43 222.36
N ASP A 32 -44.57 38.06 222.43
CA ASP A 32 -45.15 37.02 221.58
C ASP A 32 -45.20 37.49 220.12
N LYS A 33 -45.55 38.76 219.85
CA LYS A 33 -45.43 39.37 218.52
C LYS A 33 -43.99 39.33 218.01
N LEU A 34 -43.01 39.79 218.79
CA LEU A 34 -41.60 39.76 218.39
C LEU A 34 -41.11 38.33 218.17
N ARG A 35 -41.56 37.37 218.97
CA ARG A 35 -41.25 35.95 218.78
C ARG A 35 -41.85 35.41 217.48
N THR A 36 -43.12 35.72 217.18
CA THR A 36 -43.74 35.33 215.90
C THR A 36 -43.03 35.98 214.72
N PHE A 37 -42.68 37.27 214.79
CA PHE A 37 -41.90 37.93 213.74
C PHE A 37 -40.52 37.32 213.58
N TRP A 38 -39.83 36.98 214.68
CA TRP A 38 -38.55 36.30 214.62
C TRP A 38 -38.66 34.89 214.02
N GLU A 39 -39.66 34.10 214.41
CA GLU A 39 -39.92 32.77 213.85
C GLU A 39 -40.25 32.87 212.35
N ILE A 40 -41.10 33.82 211.94
CA ILE A 40 -41.46 34.06 210.52
C ILE A 40 -40.24 34.52 209.72
N THR A 41 -39.49 35.52 210.19
CA THR A 41 -38.32 36.05 209.47
C THR A 41 -37.19 35.03 209.39
N ARG A 42 -37.00 34.22 210.44
CA ARG A 42 -36.08 33.08 210.42
C ARG A 42 -36.54 32.03 209.41
N GLN A 43 -37.82 31.65 209.41
CA GLN A 43 -38.37 30.71 208.43
C GLN A 43 -38.22 31.24 207.00
N GLN A 44 -38.54 32.51 206.75
CA GLN A 44 -38.37 33.15 205.45
C GLN A 44 -36.90 33.17 205.00
N LEU A 45 -35.96 33.41 205.93
CA LEU A 45 -34.53 33.34 205.63
C LEU A 45 -34.10 31.91 205.29
N GLU A 46 -34.58 30.91 206.04
CA GLU A 46 -34.32 29.49 205.79
C GLU A 46 -34.91 29.05 204.44
N GLU A 47 -36.14 29.48 204.12
CA GLU A 47 -36.79 29.25 202.82
C GLU A 47 -36.06 29.92 201.66
N ASN A 48 -35.65 31.19 201.81
CA ASN A 48 -34.89 31.89 200.77
C ASN A 48 -33.51 31.28 200.56
N ARG A 49 -32.83 30.86 201.64
CA ARG A 49 -31.58 30.09 201.54
C ARG A 49 -31.80 28.75 200.85
N ALA A 50 -32.90 28.06 201.14
CA ALA A 50 -33.26 26.81 200.45
C ALA A 50 -33.56 27.04 198.96
N LYS A 51 -34.28 28.11 198.61
CA LYS A 51 -34.55 28.52 197.22
C LYS A 51 -33.27 28.84 196.46
N LEU A 52 -32.35 29.62 197.04
CA LEU A 52 -31.04 29.91 196.45
C LEU A 52 -30.27 28.62 196.17
N ARG A 53 -30.13 27.72 197.15
CA ARG A 53 -29.44 26.43 196.94
C ARG A 53 -30.11 25.58 195.86
N ASN A 54 -31.44 25.61 195.77
CA ASN A 54 -32.16 24.87 194.73
C ASN A 54 -31.96 25.51 193.35
N GLN A 55 -31.90 26.84 193.27
CA GLN A 55 -31.58 27.55 192.04
C GLN A 55 -30.13 27.29 191.60
N ASP A 56 -29.17 27.33 192.52
CA ASP A 56 -27.76 27.01 192.24
C ASP A 56 -27.63 25.58 191.70
N ARG A 57 -28.26 24.59 192.37
CA ARG A 57 -28.30 23.21 191.87
C ARG A 57 -28.96 23.08 190.51
N ALA A 58 -30.07 23.79 190.28
CA ALA A 58 -30.75 23.77 189.00
C ALA A 58 -29.90 24.40 187.89
N GLN A 59 -29.11 25.43 188.22
CA GLN A 59 -28.14 26.03 187.30
C GLN A 59 -27.03 25.03 186.98
N ASP A 60 -26.44 24.39 187.98
CA ASP A 60 -25.41 23.36 187.79
C ASP A 60 -25.92 22.20 186.92
N GLU A 61 -27.12 21.67 187.22
CA GLU A 61 -27.75 20.62 186.42
C GLU A 61 -28.01 21.06 184.96
N ASN A 62 -28.38 22.31 184.75
CA ASN A 62 -28.61 22.85 183.41
C ASN A 62 -27.28 23.02 182.66
N GLU A 63 -26.24 23.51 183.32
CA GLU A 63 -24.88 23.61 182.75
C GLU A 63 -24.32 22.24 182.39
N GLU A 64 -24.48 21.23 183.25
CA GLU A 64 -24.09 19.85 182.95
C GLU A 64 -24.85 19.29 181.73
N LYS A 65 -26.16 19.53 181.66
CA LYS A 65 -26.99 19.17 180.50
C LYS A 65 -26.48 19.85 179.23
N HIS A 66 -26.28 21.17 179.23
CA HIS A 66 -25.76 21.92 178.09
C HIS A 66 -24.37 21.42 177.65
N GLN A 67 -23.48 21.13 178.59
CA GLN A 67 -22.17 20.56 178.27
C GLN A 67 -22.29 19.16 177.64
N SER A 68 -23.19 18.32 178.15
CA SER A 68 -23.45 16.99 177.58
C SER A 68 -24.02 17.09 176.16
N GLU A 69 -24.99 17.97 175.94
CA GLU A 69 -25.61 18.22 174.64
C GLU A 69 -24.60 18.77 173.64
N MET A 70 -23.77 19.74 174.05
CA MET A 70 -22.70 20.30 173.22
C MET A 70 -21.69 19.23 172.78
N LYS A 71 -21.35 18.28 173.68
CA LYS A 71 -20.50 17.13 173.32
C LYS A 71 -21.19 16.23 172.29
N THR A 72 -22.47 15.91 172.48
CA THR A 72 -23.25 15.11 171.53
C THR A 72 -23.37 15.81 170.17
N TYR A 73 -23.67 17.11 170.13
CA TYR A 73 -23.74 17.88 168.89
C TYR A 73 -22.38 17.94 168.19
N LYS A 74 -21.28 18.15 168.93
CA LYS A 74 -19.93 18.11 168.38
C LYS A 74 -19.61 16.75 167.75
N GLN A 75 -20.02 15.65 168.38
CA GLN A 75 -19.85 14.31 167.82
C GLN A 75 -20.72 14.08 166.58
N LYS A 76 -21.99 14.53 166.59
CA LYS A 76 -22.88 14.48 165.42
C LYS A 76 -22.31 15.23 164.23
N VAL A 77 -21.79 16.44 164.44
CA VAL A 77 -21.13 17.23 163.37
C VAL A 77 -19.90 16.50 162.83
N LYS A 78 -19.05 15.94 163.71
CA LYS A 78 -17.89 15.14 163.26
C LYS A 78 -18.31 13.93 162.42
N HIS A 79 -19.35 13.21 162.85
CA HIS A 79 -19.87 12.07 162.10
C HIS A 79 -20.42 12.48 160.74
N LEU A 80 -21.24 13.54 160.68
CA LEU A 80 -21.78 14.07 159.43
C LEU A 80 -20.68 14.52 158.46
N LEU A 81 -19.63 15.19 158.96
CA LEU A 81 -18.49 15.59 158.12
C LEU A 81 -17.73 14.37 157.58
N TYR A 82 -17.49 13.36 158.42
CA TYR A 82 -16.85 12.11 158.00
C TYR A 82 -17.71 11.37 156.98
N GLU A 83 -19.01 11.25 157.23
CA GLU A 83 -19.96 10.60 156.32
C GLU A 83 -20.02 11.33 154.98
N HIS A 84 -20.11 12.67 154.97
CA HIS A 84 -20.05 13.45 153.74
C HIS A 84 -18.73 13.27 153.00
N GLN A 85 -17.60 13.22 153.70
CA GLN A 85 -16.30 12.98 153.08
C GLN A 85 -16.20 11.57 152.49
N CYS A 86 -16.68 10.54 153.20
CA CYS A 86 -16.76 9.18 152.72
C CYS A 86 -17.70 9.06 151.51
N ASN A 87 -18.89 9.64 151.57
CA ASN A 87 -19.86 9.64 150.48
C ASN A 87 -19.29 10.34 149.24
N LEU A 88 -18.63 11.49 149.41
CA LEU A 88 -17.96 12.18 148.30
C LEU A 88 -16.85 11.34 147.69
N SER A 89 -16.06 10.63 148.51
CA SER A 89 -15.03 9.71 148.04
C SER A 89 -15.62 8.52 147.29
N ASN A 90 -16.68 7.91 147.82
CA ASN A 90 -17.37 6.77 147.20
C ASN A 90 -17.96 7.18 145.85
N VAL A 91 -18.68 8.31 145.76
CA VAL A 91 -19.23 8.81 144.50
C VAL A 91 -18.14 9.09 143.47
N LYS A 92 -16.97 9.59 143.90
CA LYS A 92 -15.81 9.78 142.98
C LYS A 92 -15.28 8.45 142.45
N VAL A 93 -15.16 7.44 143.31
CA VAL A 93 -14.72 6.10 142.92
C VAL A 93 -15.75 5.45 141.99
N GLU A 94 -17.04 5.48 142.33
CA GLU A 94 -18.13 4.96 141.50
C GLU A 94 -18.14 5.61 140.11
N ARG A 95 -17.99 6.93 140.03
CA ARG A 95 -17.89 7.65 138.75
C ARG A 95 -16.65 7.23 137.94
N MET A 96 -15.50 7.06 138.59
CA MET A 96 -14.29 6.58 137.91
C MET A 96 -14.46 5.15 137.39
N VAL A 97 -15.06 4.26 138.19
CA VAL A 97 -15.34 2.87 137.78
C VAL A 97 -16.32 2.86 136.61
N ALA A 98 -17.42 3.62 136.69
CA ALA A 98 -18.39 3.71 135.60
C ALA A 98 -17.76 4.26 134.31
N LEU A 99 -16.90 5.28 134.41
CA LEU A 99 -16.17 5.81 133.26
C LEU A 99 -15.23 4.77 132.65
N LYS A 100 -14.52 4.01 133.50
CA LYS A 100 -13.61 2.95 133.05
C LYS A 100 -14.37 1.81 132.38
N MET A 101 -15.49 1.37 132.95
CA MET A 101 -16.36 0.36 132.35
C MET A 101 -16.86 0.80 130.97
N ALA A 102 -17.38 2.03 130.85
CA ALA A 102 -17.80 2.56 129.56
C ALA A 102 -16.64 2.63 128.55
N GLN A 103 -15.44 3.05 128.98
CA GLN A 103 -14.26 3.06 128.14
C GLN A 103 -13.87 1.65 127.65
N ASP A 104 -13.91 0.65 128.54
CA ASP A 104 -13.58 -0.73 128.22
C ASP A 104 -14.62 -1.34 127.26
N GLU A 105 -15.91 -1.02 127.45
CA GLU A 105 -16.99 -1.40 126.52
C GLU A 105 -16.79 -0.79 125.13
N TYR A 106 -16.49 0.51 125.03
CA TYR A 106 -16.20 1.14 123.75
C TYR A 106 -14.97 0.53 123.08
N THR A 107 -13.91 0.24 123.85
CA THR A 107 -12.70 -0.40 123.34
C THR A 107 -13.01 -1.81 122.82
N ALA A 108 -13.88 -2.56 123.49
CA ALA A 108 -14.32 -3.88 123.03
C ALA A 108 -15.14 -3.77 121.73
N MET A 109 -16.08 -2.82 121.65
CA MET A 109 -16.86 -2.57 120.43
C MET A 109 -15.96 -2.17 119.25
N GLU A 110 -14.98 -1.30 119.47
CA GLU A 110 -14.03 -0.89 118.43
C GLU A 110 -13.23 -2.08 117.91
N ASN A 111 -12.76 -2.96 118.82
CA ASN A 111 -12.03 -4.16 118.44
C ASN A 111 -12.88 -5.14 117.62
N GLU A 112 -14.16 -5.33 117.98
CA GLU A 112 -15.08 -6.16 117.18
C GLU A 112 -15.32 -5.55 115.79
N LEU A 113 -15.56 -4.23 115.71
CA LEU A 113 -15.69 -3.54 114.42
C LEU A 113 -14.43 -3.66 113.56
N LEU A 114 -13.24 -3.64 114.16
CA LEU A 114 -11.97 -3.85 113.46
C LEU A 114 -11.84 -5.29 112.94
N LYS A 115 -12.24 -6.29 113.72
CA LYS A 115 -12.29 -7.69 113.28
C LYS A 115 -13.25 -7.86 112.10
N ASP A 116 -14.45 -7.32 112.21
CA ASP A 116 -15.47 -7.37 111.17
C ASP A 116 -14.97 -6.70 109.88
N LYS A 117 -14.40 -5.50 110.00
CA LYS A 117 -13.76 -4.79 108.87
C LYS A 117 -12.68 -5.62 108.19
N ASN A 118 -11.81 -6.27 108.96
CA ASN A 118 -10.74 -7.09 108.41
C ASN A 118 -11.29 -8.37 107.76
N SER A 119 -12.32 -9.00 108.36
CA SER A 119 -12.98 -10.18 107.79
C SER A 119 -13.67 -9.84 106.46
N LEU A 120 -14.36 -8.70 106.39
CA LEU A 120 -15.02 -8.22 105.17
C LEU A 120 -14.00 -7.89 104.08
N LYS A 121 -12.86 -7.29 104.45
CA LYS A 121 -11.75 -7.06 103.50
C LYS A 121 -11.17 -8.37 102.96
N SER A 122 -11.02 -9.41 103.79
CA SER A 122 -10.55 -10.72 103.32
C SER A 122 -11.55 -11.34 102.35
N LYS A 123 -12.84 -11.35 102.71
CA LYS A 123 -13.91 -11.86 101.84
C LYS A 123 -14.00 -11.12 100.51
N LEU A 124 -13.87 -9.79 100.53
CA LEU A 124 -13.85 -8.99 99.30
C LEU A 124 -12.66 -9.37 98.42
N ARG A 125 -11.47 -9.50 99.00
CA ARG A 125 -10.26 -9.90 98.25
C ARG A 125 -10.36 -11.32 97.68
N GLU A 126 -10.94 -12.25 98.42
CA GLU A 126 -11.23 -13.61 97.95
C GLU A 126 -12.21 -13.60 96.77
N GLN A 127 -13.28 -12.79 96.86
CA GLN A 127 -14.23 -12.61 95.75
C GLN A 127 -13.58 -11.98 94.52
N GLU A 128 -12.76 -10.95 94.70
CA GLU A 128 -12.01 -10.32 93.60
C GLU A 128 -11.09 -11.31 92.90
N LEU A 129 -10.35 -12.14 93.66
CA LEU A 129 -9.50 -13.20 93.10
C LEU A 129 -10.32 -14.27 92.37
N ALA A 130 -11.45 -14.70 92.94
CA ALA A 130 -12.35 -15.66 92.30
C ALA A 130 -12.90 -15.10 90.97
N HIS A 131 -13.31 -13.83 90.95
CA HIS A 131 -13.76 -13.17 89.72
C HIS A 131 -12.65 -13.03 88.68
N GLN A 132 -11.42 -12.69 89.10
CA GLN A 132 -10.27 -12.65 88.20
C GLN A 132 -9.98 -14.02 87.58
N GLU A 133 -10.07 -15.10 88.35
CA GLU A 133 -9.87 -16.46 87.85
C GLU A 133 -10.98 -16.88 86.87
N ILE A 134 -12.25 -16.55 87.15
CA ILE A 134 -13.36 -16.77 86.20
C ILE A 134 -13.10 -16.02 84.89
N ILE A 135 -12.69 -14.74 84.95
CA ILE A 135 -12.35 -13.96 83.75
C ILE A 135 -11.19 -14.60 82.99
N ARG A 136 -10.18 -15.11 83.70
CA ARG A 136 -9.04 -15.81 83.09
C ARG A 136 -9.48 -17.08 82.38
N GLN A 137 -10.35 -17.88 83.00
CA GLN A 137 -10.91 -19.09 82.42
C GLN A 137 -11.74 -18.79 81.17
N LEU A 138 -12.67 -17.82 81.23
CA LEU A 138 -13.46 -17.40 80.07
C LEU A 138 -12.59 -16.92 78.90
N LYS A 139 -11.53 -16.14 79.17
CA LYS A 139 -10.57 -15.72 78.14
C LYS A 139 -9.83 -16.91 77.52
N MET A 140 -9.45 -17.90 78.35
CA MET A 140 -8.77 -19.10 77.88
C MET A 140 -9.71 -19.96 77.00
N GLU A 141 -10.95 -20.18 77.42
CA GLU A 141 -11.97 -20.87 76.63
C GLU A 141 -12.23 -20.17 75.31
N GLN A 142 -12.42 -18.84 75.33
CA GLN A 142 -12.62 -18.06 74.11
C GLN A 142 -11.40 -18.15 73.18
N SER A 143 -10.18 -18.11 73.72
CA SER A 143 -8.96 -18.25 72.91
C SER A 143 -8.84 -19.65 72.28
N ALA A 144 -9.26 -20.68 72.99
CA ALA A 144 -9.30 -22.06 72.50
C ALA A 144 -10.34 -22.21 71.39
N GLU A 145 -11.54 -21.64 71.57
CA GLU A 145 -12.61 -21.69 70.56
C GLU A 145 -12.23 -20.91 69.29
N ILE A 146 -11.61 -19.73 69.43
CA ILE A 146 -11.08 -18.97 68.28
C ILE A 146 -10.00 -19.78 67.56
N SER A 147 -9.12 -20.45 68.29
CA SER A 147 -8.07 -21.29 67.70
C SER A 147 -8.66 -22.48 66.95
N ARG A 148 -9.68 -23.13 67.54
CA ARG A 148 -10.43 -24.23 66.92
C ARG A 148 -11.12 -23.78 65.64
N MET A 149 -11.83 -22.66 65.65
CA MET A 149 -12.48 -22.12 64.45
C MET A 149 -11.47 -21.78 63.37
N ARG A 150 -10.33 -21.14 63.72
CA ARG A 150 -9.26 -20.84 62.75
C ARG A 150 -8.68 -22.10 62.13
N GLU A 151 -8.48 -23.14 62.92
CA GLU A 151 -7.98 -24.42 62.43
C GLU A 151 -8.97 -25.11 61.50
N GLN A 152 -10.27 -25.09 61.84
CA GLN A 152 -11.34 -25.58 60.95
C GLN A 152 -11.36 -24.80 59.62
N PHE A 153 -11.34 -23.47 59.65
CA PHE A 153 -11.29 -22.67 58.43
C PHE A 153 -10.04 -22.92 57.59
N SER A 154 -8.89 -23.13 58.25
CA SER A 154 -7.64 -23.49 57.59
C SER A 154 -7.74 -24.85 56.88
N GLN A 155 -8.31 -25.85 57.56
CA GLN A 155 -8.56 -27.17 57.00
C GLN A 155 -9.54 -27.11 55.82
N ASP A 156 -10.68 -26.42 55.97
CA ASP A 156 -11.67 -26.26 54.92
C ASP A 156 -11.11 -25.54 53.69
N SER A 157 -10.31 -24.48 53.89
CA SER A 157 -9.64 -23.77 52.80
C SER A 157 -8.67 -24.69 52.04
N LEU A 158 -7.87 -25.46 52.78
CA LEU A 158 -6.88 -26.36 52.19
C LEU A 158 -7.54 -27.55 51.47
N GLU A 159 -8.66 -28.07 51.99
CA GLU A 159 -9.47 -29.06 51.29
C GLU A 159 -10.10 -28.49 50.01
N LEU A 160 -10.59 -27.25 50.06
CA LEU A 160 -11.19 -26.59 48.90
C LEU A 160 -10.16 -26.33 47.80
N GLU A 161 -8.97 -25.83 48.18
CA GLU A 161 -7.83 -25.66 47.28
C GLU A 161 -7.45 -26.99 46.63
N ARG A 162 -7.26 -28.06 47.41
CA ARG A 162 -6.95 -29.39 46.87
C ARG A 162 -8.01 -29.91 45.89
N LYS A 163 -9.30 -29.70 46.20
CA LYS A 163 -10.41 -30.10 45.30
C LYS A 163 -10.34 -29.37 43.97
N TYR A 164 -10.10 -28.06 43.99
CA TYR A 164 -10.01 -27.27 42.75
C TYR A 164 -8.72 -27.52 41.98
N GLU A 165 -7.60 -27.74 42.67
CA GLU A 165 -6.33 -28.09 42.04
C GLU A 165 -6.44 -29.44 41.33
N THR A 166 -7.03 -30.45 41.98
CA THR A 166 -7.30 -31.76 41.36
C THR A 166 -8.24 -31.64 40.15
N ARG A 167 -9.26 -30.78 40.25
CA ARG A 167 -10.18 -30.53 39.12
C ARG A 167 -9.48 -29.83 37.95
N LEU A 168 -8.56 -28.92 38.24
CA LEU A 168 -7.78 -28.23 37.23
C LEU A 168 -6.77 -29.17 36.55
N THR A 169 -6.08 -30.02 37.31
CA THR A 169 -5.13 -31.00 36.74
C THR A 169 -5.85 -32.01 35.86
N THR A 170 -6.95 -32.58 36.32
CA THR A 170 -7.77 -33.51 35.53
C THR A 170 -8.29 -32.87 34.24
N GLN A 171 -8.81 -31.65 34.30
CA GLN A 171 -9.26 -30.94 33.09
C GLN A 171 -8.11 -30.63 32.13
N ASN A 172 -6.92 -30.27 32.64
CA ASN A 172 -5.75 -30.05 31.80
C ASN A 172 -5.26 -31.34 31.15
N GLU A 173 -5.29 -32.47 31.87
CA GLU A 173 -4.97 -33.79 31.34
C GLU A 173 -5.97 -34.21 30.25
N GLU A 174 -7.27 -34.01 30.47
CA GLU A 174 -8.33 -34.28 29.49
C GLU A 174 -8.16 -33.44 28.22
N LEU A 175 -7.94 -32.13 28.36
CA LEU A 175 -7.70 -31.24 27.22
C LEU A 175 -6.40 -31.60 26.49
N GLY A 176 -5.34 -31.93 27.22
CA GLY A 176 -4.08 -32.39 26.63
C GLY A 176 -4.25 -33.68 25.84
N LEU A 177 -5.03 -34.63 26.36
CA LEU A 177 -5.35 -35.87 25.66
C LEU A 177 -6.22 -35.63 24.43
N GLN A 178 -7.23 -34.76 24.52
CA GLN A 178 -8.03 -34.34 23.36
C GLN A 178 -7.16 -33.72 22.27
N GLN A 179 -6.30 -32.77 22.61
CA GLN A 179 -5.37 -32.16 21.64
C GLN A 179 -4.44 -33.20 21.02
N SER A 180 -3.89 -34.12 21.81
CA SER A 180 -3.04 -35.20 21.29
C SER A 180 -3.80 -36.13 20.34
N MET A 181 -5.07 -36.44 20.63
CA MET A 181 -5.92 -37.25 19.77
C MET A 181 -6.26 -36.53 18.46
N GLU A 182 -6.64 -35.26 18.52
CA GLU A 182 -6.93 -34.44 17.34
C GLU A 182 -5.70 -34.32 16.42
N LEU A 183 -4.51 -34.09 17.00
CA LEU A 183 -3.26 -34.06 16.25
C LEU A 183 -2.99 -35.40 15.58
N ALA A 184 -3.11 -36.52 16.31
CA ALA A 184 -2.90 -37.85 15.75
C ALA A 184 -3.91 -38.18 14.63
N GLU A 185 -5.18 -37.75 14.77
CA GLU A 185 -6.19 -37.94 13.74
C GLU A 185 -5.85 -37.14 12.46
N VAL A 186 -5.44 -35.87 12.61
CA VAL A 186 -5.02 -35.02 11.49
C VAL A 186 -3.78 -35.59 10.82
N GLU A 187 -2.77 -36.02 11.59
CA GLU A 187 -1.57 -36.68 11.07
C GLU A 187 -1.93 -37.94 10.30
N GLN A 188 -2.81 -38.80 10.82
CA GLN A 188 -3.25 -40.01 10.12
C GLN A 188 -3.98 -39.66 8.81
N ARG A 189 -4.87 -38.65 8.84
CA ARG A 189 -5.57 -38.18 7.64
C ARG A 189 -4.61 -37.66 6.58
N LYS A 190 -3.59 -36.88 6.99
CA LYS A 190 -2.56 -36.35 6.09
C LYS A 190 -1.65 -37.43 5.55
N ASN A 191 -1.21 -38.36 6.39
CA ASN A 191 -0.43 -39.52 5.97
C ASN A 191 -1.19 -40.38 4.96
N ARG A 192 -2.50 -40.60 5.18
CA ARG A 192 -3.34 -41.27 4.21
C ARG A 192 -3.38 -40.54 2.86
N GLN A 193 -3.56 -39.21 2.88
CA GLN A 193 -3.54 -38.40 1.66
C GLN A 193 -2.19 -38.48 0.93
N VAL A 194 -1.07 -38.47 1.66
CA VAL A 194 0.28 -38.65 1.10
C VAL A 194 0.43 -40.01 0.42
N VAL A 195 -0.08 -41.07 1.04
CA VAL A 195 -0.06 -42.43 0.46
C VAL A 195 -0.91 -42.49 -0.81
N GLU A 196 -2.12 -41.94 -0.78
CA GLU A 196 -3.01 -41.90 -1.95
C GLU A 196 -2.40 -41.10 -3.10
N LEU A 197 -1.78 -39.95 -2.80
CA LEU A 197 -1.10 -39.11 -3.79
C LEU A 197 0.12 -39.82 -4.38
N THR A 198 0.95 -40.44 -3.55
CA THR A 198 2.11 -41.25 -3.98
C THR A 198 1.66 -42.35 -4.93
N LYS A 199 0.59 -43.09 -4.59
CA LYS A 199 0.05 -44.14 -5.46
C LYS A 199 -0.49 -43.59 -6.78
N SER A 200 -1.15 -42.44 -6.77
CA SER A 200 -1.62 -41.78 -7.99
C SER A 200 -0.46 -41.33 -8.88
N HIS A 201 0.60 -40.76 -8.29
CA HIS A 201 1.80 -40.37 -9.03
C HIS A 201 2.53 -41.57 -9.61
N GLU A 202 2.66 -42.66 -8.86
CA GLU A 202 3.29 -43.89 -9.32
C GLU A 202 2.51 -44.52 -10.49
N LYS A 203 1.17 -44.49 -10.42
CA LYS A 203 0.31 -44.89 -11.55
C LYS A 203 0.54 -44.01 -12.77
N ALA A 204 0.47 -42.68 -12.63
CA ALA A 204 0.66 -41.76 -13.75
C ALA A 204 2.06 -41.88 -14.36
N PHE A 205 3.09 -42.09 -13.54
CA PHE A 205 4.45 -42.35 -14.00
C PHE A 205 4.54 -43.65 -14.80
N ASN A 206 3.92 -44.73 -14.33
CA ASN A 206 3.86 -45.99 -15.06
C ASN A 206 3.09 -45.86 -16.38
N ASP A 207 1.95 -45.15 -16.39
CA ASP A 207 1.18 -44.89 -17.61
C ASP A 207 2.01 -44.10 -18.63
N MET A 208 2.75 -43.07 -18.19
CA MET A 208 3.65 -42.29 -19.05
C MET A 208 4.84 -43.13 -19.56
N LYS A 209 5.42 -43.96 -18.69
CA LYS A 209 6.49 -44.90 -19.06
C LYS A 209 5.98 -45.89 -20.11
N ASN A 210 4.77 -46.43 -19.95
CA ASN A 210 4.15 -47.34 -20.92
C ASN A 210 3.89 -46.63 -22.25
N TYR A 211 3.34 -45.41 -22.24
CA TYR A 211 3.12 -44.61 -23.44
C TYR A 211 4.41 -44.36 -24.24
N TYR A 212 5.49 -43.94 -23.59
CA TYR A 212 6.77 -43.76 -24.28
C TYR A 212 7.41 -45.06 -24.73
N ASN A 213 7.25 -46.15 -23.96
CA ASN A 213 7.68 -47.48 -24.40
C ASN A 213 6.90 -47.92 -25.65
N GLU A 214 5.60 -47.69 -25.72
CA GLU A 214 4.77 -47.97 -26.90
C GLU A 214 5.18 -47.14 -28.11
N ILE A 215 5.42 -45.83 -27.95
CA ILE A 215 5.97 -44.98 -29.01
C ILE A 215 7.33 -45.50 -29.45
N THR A 216 8.19 -45.88 -28.52
CA THR A 216 9.52 -46.40 -28.82
C THR A 216 9.43 -47.69 -29.62
N LEU A 217 8.57 -48.62 -29.20
CA LEU A 217 8.28 -49.86 -29.93
C LEU A 217 7.70 -49.60 -31.32
N ASN A 218 6.75 -48.67 -31.45
CA ASN A 218 6.17 -48.29 -32.73
C ASN A 218 7.20 -47.61 -33.65
N ASN A 219 8.01 -46.70 -33.13
CA ASN A 219 9.10 -46.08 -33.87
C ASN A 219 10.15 -47.13 -34.31
N LEU A 220 10.47 -48.11 -33.47
CA LEU A 220 11.33 -49.24 -33.82
C LEU A 220 10.73 -50.09 -34.93
N ALA A 221 9.42 -50.38 -34.87
CA ALA A 221 8.70 -51.10 -35.91
C ALA A 221 8.69 -50.31 -37.24
N LEU A 222 8.42 -49.01 -37.19
CA LEU A 222 8.45 -48.12 -38.36
C LEU A 222 9.85 -48.00 -38.97
N ILE A 223 10.89 -47.85 -38.15
CA ILE A 223 12.28 -47.84 -38.62
C ILE A 223 12.60 -49.17 -39.30
N SER A 224 12.15 -50.29 -38.73
CA SER A 224 12.37 -51.61 -39.32
C SER A 224 11.66 -51.73 -40.67
N SER A 225 10.40 -51.30 -40.79
CA SER A 225 9.66 -51.33 -42.05
C SER A 225 10.25 -50.40 -43.11
N LEU A 226 10.69 -49.19 -42.72
CA LEU A 226 11.34 -48.25 -43.64
C LEU A 226 12.70 -48.78 -44.12
N LYS A 227 13.45 -49.47 -43.26
CA LYS A 227 14.69 -50.14 -43.66
C LYS A 227 14.43 -51.25 -44.67
N GLU A 228 13.39 -52.05 -44.46
CA GLU A 228 12.97 -53.11 -45.39
C GLU A 228 12.56 -52.53 -46.76
N GLN A 229 11.72 -51.48 -46.76
CA GLN A 229 11.34 -50.77 -47.98
C GLN A 229 12.54 -50.14 -48.71
N MET A 230 13.51 -49.58 -47.98
CA MET A 230 14.72 -49.02 -48.57
C MET A 230 15.58 -50.10 -49.24
N GLU A 231 15.67 -51.29 -48.65
CA GLU A 231 16.40 -52.41 -49.23
C GLU A 231 15.71 -52.95 -50.50
N GLU A 232 14.38 -53.02 -50.49
CA GLU A 232 13.59 -53.39 -51.68
C GLU A 232 13.74 -52.36 -52.82
N LEU A 233 13.69 -51.06 -52.50
CA LEU A 233 13.94 -49.96 -53.44
C LEU A 233 15.34 -50.02 -54.03
N LYS A 234 16.37 -50.31 -53.22
CA LYS A 234 17.74 -50.50 -53.72
C LYS A 234 17.83 -51.66 -54.71
N SER A 235 17.25 -52.81 -54.36
CA SER A 235 17.23 -53.97 -55.28
C SER A 235 16.50 -53.66 -56.59
N SER A 236 15.39 -52.92 -56.51
CA SER A 236 14.65 -52.45 -57.70
C SER A 236 15.46 -51.44 -58.54
N HIS A 237 16.14 -50.51 -57.89
CA HIS A 237 17.02 -49.53 -58.55
C HIS A 237 18.18 -50.22 -59.29
N GLU A 238 18.84 -51.20 -58.67
CA GLU A 238 19.88 -52.01 -59.31
C GLU A 238 19.35 -52.75 -60.55
N ARG A 239 18.12 -53.27 -60.50
CA ARG A 239 17.46 -53.90 -61.66
C ARG A 239 17.18 -52.88 -62.78
N MET A 240 16.65 -51.72 -62.44
CA MET A 240 16.36 -50.65 -63.41
C MET A 240 17.63 -50.08 -64.04
N GLU A 241 18.71 -49.90 -63.28
CA GLU A 241 20.00 -49.50 -63.84
C GLU A 241 20.51 -50.49 -64.88
N LYS A 242 20.33 -51.80 -64.64
CA LYS A 242 20.73 -52.83 -65.58
C LYS A 242 19.93 -52.74 -66.89
N GLN A 243 18.62 -52.53 -66.80
CA GLN A 243 17.76 -52.30 -67.97
C GLN A 243 18.12 -51.01 -68.71
N LEU A 244 18.43 -49.93 -67.98
CA LEU A 244 18.84 -48.67 -68.58
C LEU A 244 20.14 -48.81 -69.39
N ARG A 245 21.12 -49.59 -68.89
CA ARG A 245 22.36 -49.88 -69.63
C ARG A 245 22.09 -50.64 -70.93
N GLU A 246 21.15 -51.59 -70.92
CA GLU A 246 20.75 -52.35 -72.12
C GLU A 246 20.08 -51.42 -73.16
N VAL A 247 19.13 -50.59 -72.74
CA VAL A 247 18.46 -49.62 -73.63
C VAL A 247 19.44 -48.57 -74.18
N GLN A 248 20.38 -48.09 -73.36
CA GLN A 248 21.43 -47.16 -73.82
C GLN A 248 22.35 -47.78 -74.88
N ALA A 249 22.61 -49.09 -74.79
CA ALA A 249 23.40 -49.80 -75.81
C ALA A 249 22.64 -49.93 -77.14
N GLU A 250 21.34 -50.22 -77.10
CA GLU A 250 20.50 -50.25 -78.32
C GLU A 250 20.35 -48.88 -78.96
N ASN A 251 20.16 -47.82 -78.16
CA ASN A 251 20.01 -46.46 -78.66
C ASN A 251 21.25 -46.00 -79.44
N LYS A 252 22.46 -46.34 -78.96
CA LYS A 252 23.72 -46.08 -79.67
C LYS A 252 23.82 -46.80 -81.02
N ARG A 253 23.19 -47.97 -81.18
CA ARG A 253 23.20 -48.75 -82.45
C ARG A 253 22.32 -48.11 -83.53
N LEU A 254 21.30 -47.35 -83.15
CA LEU A 254 20.31 -46.75 -84.05
C LEU A 254 20.63 -45.31 -84.47
N THR A 255 21.60 -44.65 -83.81
CA THR A 255 21.99 -43.26 -84.11
C THR A 255 22.73 -43.11 -85.44
N GLU A 256 23.55 -44.09 -85.83
CA GLU A 256 24.40 -44.00 -87.03
C GLU A 256 23.59 -44.02 -88.35
N PRO A 257 22.57 -44.89 -88.52
CA PRO A 257 21.68 -44.85 -89.68
C PRO A 257 20.84 -43.58 -89.77
N LEU A 258 20.44 -43.00 -88.62
CA LEU A 258 19.61 -41.79 -88.57
C LEU A 258 20.39 -40.56 -89.08
N LYS A 259 21.68 -40.46 -88.76
CA LYS A 259 22.56 -39.38 -89.25
C LYS A 259 22.71 -39.40 -90.77
N GLN A 260 22.82 -40.59 -91.37
CA GLN A 260 22.98 -40.75 -92.82
C GLN A 260 21.70 -40.32 -93.57
N ALA A 261 20.52 -40.69 -93.07
CA ALA A 261 19.24 -40.26 -93.63
C ALA A 261 19.03 -38.73 -93.52
N GLN A 262 19.50 -38.10 -92.45
CA GLN A 262 19.42 -36.64 -92.27
C GLN A 262 20.28 -35.87 -93.28
N THR A 263 21.47 -36.38 -93.63
CA THR A 263 22.33 -35.75 -94.64
C THR A 263 21.74 -35.81 -96.04
N GLU A 264 21.04 -36.90 -96.41
CA GLU A 264 20.37 -37.00 -97.72
C GLU A 264 19.17 -36.04 -97.84
N LEU A 265 18.41 -35.86 -96.75
CA LEU A 265 17.28 -34.92 -96.72
C LEU A 265 17.73 -33.47 -96.93
N THR A 266 18.84 -33.06 -96.33
CA THR A 266 19.37 -31.69 -96.50
C THR A 266 19.82 -31.37 -97.93
N ASN A 267 20.31 -32.36 -98.68
CA ASN A 267 20.72 -32.17 -100.08
C ASN A 267 19.51 -32.01 -101.02
N LEU A 268 18.44 -32.77 -100.80
CA LEU A 268 17.21 -32.67 -101.60
C LEU A 268 16.46 -31.35 -101.35
N GLN A 269 16.45 -30.86 -100.11
CA GLN A 269 15.88 -29.54 -99.78
C GLN A 269 16.61 -28.39 -100.48
N ARG A 270 17.94 -28.49 -100.65
CA ARG A 270 18.74 -27.48 -101.36
C ARG A 270 18.40 -27.40 -102.86
N GLN A 271 18.10 -28.53 -103.49
CA GLN A 271 17.71 -28.59 -104.91
C GLN A 271 16.28 -28.07 -105.16
N LEU A 272 15.38 -28.25 -104.19
CA LEU A 272 14.01 -27.75 -104.25
C LEU A 272 13.95 -26.22 -104.14
N ALA A 273 14.76 -25.65 -103.24
CA ALA A 273 14.85 -24.19 -103.07
C ALA A 273 15.38 -23.46 -104.32
N SER A 274 16.32 -24.06 -105.07
CA SER A 274 16.76 -23.46 -106.35
C SER A 274 15.67 -23.49 -107.42
N TYR A 275 14.83 -24.53 -107.45
CA TYR A 275 13.77 -24.69 -108.44
C TYR A 275 12.60 -23.72 -108.20
N GLU A 276 12.28 -23.41 -106.94
CA GLU A 276 11.27 -22.41 -106.59
C GLU A 276 11.71 -20.98 -106.94
N GLN A 277 13.01 -20.67 -106.78
CA GLN A 277 13.57 -19.37 -107.14
C GLN A 277 13.46 -19.10 -108.67
N ASP A 278 13.70 -20.12 -109.50
CA ASP A 278 13.59 -20.00 -110.96
C ASP A 278 12.13 -19.81 -111.42
N LYS A 279 11.17 -20.42 -110.72
CA LYS A 279 9.73 -20.29 -111.02
C LYS A 279 9.20 -18.87 -110.76
N ILE A 280 9.67 -18.21 -109.70
CA ILE A 280 9.32 -16.82 -109.36
C ILE A 280 9.91 -15.86 -110.40
N THR A 281 11.15 -16.10 -110.83
CA THR A 281 11.85 -15.26 -111.82
C THR A 281 11.17 -15.32 -113.20
N LEU A 282 10.62 -16.48 -113.59
CA LEU A 282 9.87 -16.66 -114.83
C LEU A 282 8.49 -15.97 -114.82
N ALA A 283 7.82 -15.89 -113.68
CA ALA A 283 6.53 -15.19 -113.55
C ALA A 283 6.69 -13.67 -113.72
N ASN A 284 7.72 -13.09 -113.10
CA ASN A 284 8.01 -11.66 -113.17
C ASN A 284 8.41 -11.20 -114.58
N THR A 285 9.13 -12.04 -115.35
CA THR A 285 9.50 -11.71 -116.74
C THR A 285 8.32 -11.79 -117.70
N LYS A 286 7.38 -12.73 -117.51
CA LYS A 286 6.13 -12.80 -118.29
C LYS A 286 5.23 -11.58 -118.08
N GLN A 287 5.09 -11.11 -116.85
CA GLN A 287 4.26 -9.95 -116.54
C GLN A 287 4.86 -8.65 -117.09
N ARG A 288 6.20 -8.53 -117.10
CA ARG A 288 6.92 -7.39 -117.69
C ARG A 288 6.83 -7.39 -119.22
N LEU A 289 6.83 -8.56 -119.86
CA LEU A 289 6.64 -8.69 -121.31
C LEU A 289 5.25 -8.23 -121.75
N ALA A 290 4.19 -8.56 -121.01
CA ALA A 290 2.82 -8.16 -121.33
C ALA A 290 2.62 -6.64 -121.33
N LEU A 291 3.23 -5.92 -120.37
CA LEU A 291 3.17 -4.46 -120.30
C LEU A 291 3.88 -3.79 -121.49
N VAL A 292 5.08 -4.26 -121.83
CA VAL A 292 5.86 -3.72 -122.96
C VAL A 292 5.17 -4.01 -124.30
N THR A 293 4.45 -5.11 -124.43
CA THR A 293 3.71 -5.43 -125.66
C THR A 293 2.53 -4.46 -125.88
N LYS A 294 1.85 -4.07 -124.80
CA LYS A 294 0.76 -3.07 -124.85
C LYS A 294 1.29 -1.68 -125.21
N GLU A 295 2.40 -1.26 -124.59
CA GLU A 295 3.06 0.01 -124.94
C GLU A 295 3.52 0.05 -126.41
N LEU A 296 3.92 -1.09 -126.98
CA LEU A 296 4.32 -1.19 -128.38
C LEU A 296 3.13 -1.11 -129.35
N GLU A 297 1.96 -1.61 -128.98
CA GLU A 297 0.72 -1.45 -129.76
C GLU A 297 0.23 0.00 -129.75
N ASP A 298 0.27 0.67 -128.60
CA ASP A 298 -0.11 2.09 -128.48
C ASP A 298 0.83 2.99 -129.31
N LEU A 299 2.15 2.76 -129.23
CA LEU A 299 3.14 3.48 -130.04
C LEU A 299 3.01 3.19 -131.55
N ARG A 300 2.61 1.98 -131.94
CA ARG A 300 2.35 1.64 -133.35
C ARG A 300 1.17 2.42 -133.90
N TRP A 301 0.10 2.55 -133.14
CA TRP A 301 -1.07 3.33 -133.55
C TRP A 301 -0.74 4.82 -133.69
N GLU A 302 0.02 5.38 -132.75
CA GLU A 302 0.50 6.78 -132.86
C GLU A 302 1.39 6.98 -134.10
N ASN A 303 2.22 6.00 -134.44
CA ASN A 303 3.10 6.08 -135.60
C ASN A 303 2.30 6.01 -136.92
N GLU A 304 1.29 5.14 -137.05
CA GLU A 304 0.40 5.10 -138.22
C GLU A 304 -0.37 6.42 -138.43
N VAL A 305 -0.81 7.06 -137.34
CA VAL A 305 -1.48 8.38 -137.40
C VAL A 305 -0.51 9.48 -137.84
N LEU A 306 0.76 9.42 -137.39
CA LEU A 306 1.80 10.36 -137.79
C LEU A 306 2.24 10.15 -139.26
N GLU A 307 2.34 8.91 -139.72
CA GLU A 307 2.63 8.58 -141.13
C GLU A 307 1.53 9.10 -142.07
N LEU A 308 0.25 8.93 -141.72
CA LEU A 308 -0.87 9.48 -142.50
C LEU A 308 -0.86 11.02 -142.56
N ARG A 309 -0.44 11.68 -141.47
CA ARG A 309 -0.24 13.15 -141.47
C ARG A 309 0.95 13.55 -142.33
N PHE A 310 2.06 12.81 -142.26
CA PHE A 310 3.27 13.06 -143.04
C PHE A 310 2.99 12.92 -144.55
N GLU A 311 2.29 11.88 -144.96
CA GLU A 311 1.94 11.64 -146.37
C GLU A 311 1.06 12.76 -146.95
N LYS A 312 0.18 13.35 -146.11
CA LYS A 312 -0.63 14.50 -146.52
C LYS A 312 0.22 15.76 -146.73
N VAL A 313 1.19 16.02 -145.85
CA VAL A 313 2.13 17.14 -145.99
C VAL A 313 3.07 16.92 -147.18
N GLU A 314 3.51 15.69 -147.45
CA GLU A 314 4.31 15.38 -148.63
C GLU A 314 3.52 15.62 -149.93
N LYS A 315 2.24 15.24 -150.00
CA LYS A 315 1.40 15.54 -151.17
C LYS A 315 1.20 17.04 -151.38
N GLU A 316 1.09 17.84 -150.32
CA GLU A 316 1.03 19.30 -150.40
C GLU A 316 2.37 19.90 -150.86
N ARG A 317 3.50 19.41 -150.34
CA ARG A 317 4.86 19.76 -150.81
C ARG A 317 5.02 19.46 -152.29
N ASP A 318 4.69 18.24 -152.72
CA ASP A 318 4.90 17.79 -154.11
C ASP A 318 4.01 18.52 -155.09
N ARG A 319 2.79 18.88 -154.69
CA ARG A 319 1.92 19.75 -155.48
C ARG A 319 2.55 21.14 -155.68
N LEU A 320 3.02 21.76 -154.60
CA LEU A 320 3.72 23.05 -154.65
C LEU A 320 5.01 22.97 -155.47
N HIS A 321 5.74 21.85 -155.36
CA HIS A 321 6.98 21.63 -156.10
C HIS A 321 6.70 21.40 -157.60
N ALA A 322 5.63 20.70 -157.95
CA ALA A 322 5.20 20.52 -159.34
C ALA A 322 4.72 21.84 -159.98
N GLU A 323 3.96 22.67 -159.25
CA GLU A 323 3.56 24.01 -159.72
C GLU A 323 4.79 24.93 -159.91
N PHE A 324 5.77 24.85 -159.01
CA PHE A 324 7.05 25.57 -159.14
C PHE A 324 7.88 25.08 -160.34
N VAL A 325 8.05 23.76 -160.50
CA VAL A 325 8.81 23.16 -161.62
C VAL A 325 8.12 23.42 -162.97
N GLY A 326 6.79 23.41 -163.03
CA GLY A 326 6.02 23.81 -164.21
C GLY A 326 6.28 25.26 -164.61
N ALA A 327 6.27 26.18 -163.63
CA ALA A 327 6.61 27.59 -163.87
C ALA A 327 8.07 27.78 -164.33
N VAL A 328 9.01 26.98 -163.82
CA VAL A 328 10.43 27.02 -164.22
C VAL A 328 10.64 26.45 -165.63
N LEU A 329 9.97 25.36 -166.00
CA LEU A 329 10.07 24.75 -167.33
C LEU A 329 9.49 25.64 -168.44
N ASP A 330 8.45 26.43 -168.16
CA ASP A 330 7.91 27.43 -169.09
C ASP A 330 8.91 28.59 -169.35
N VAL A 331 9.68 28.97 -168.32
CA VAL A 331 10.78 29.93 -168.45
C VAL A 331 11.97 29.32 -169.20
N GLN A 332 12.20 28.01 -169.03
CA GLN A 332 13.30 27.29 -169.65
C GLN A 332 13.06 26.93 -171.12
N GLN A 333 11.82 26.62 -171.55
CA GLN A 333 11.47 26.46 -172.96
C GLN A 333 11.64 27.76 -173.77
N LYS A 334 11.34 28.92 -173.17
CA LYS A 334 11.59 30.24 -173.80
C LYS A 334 13.08 30.56 -173.97
N THR A 335 13.97 29.99 -173.15
CA THR A 335 15.43 30.16 -173.26
C THR A 335 16.10 29.09 -174.11
N GLY A 336 15.58 27.85 -174.13
CA GLY A 336 16.08 26.75 -174.97
C GLY A 336 15.96 27.00 -176.47
N LEU A 337 14.90 27.69 -176.93
CA LEU A 337 14.75 28.11 -178.32
C LEU A 337 15.81 29.13 -178.78
N LYS A 338 16.42 29.87 -177.82
CA LYS A 338 17.47 30.86 -178.12
C LYS A 338 18.86 30.20 -178.22
N SER A 339 19.14 29.20 -177.39
CA SER A 339 20.42 28.48 -177.42
C SER A 339 20.53 27.47 -178.57
N ALA A 340 19.42 26.86 -179.01
CA ALA A 340 19.42 25.98 -180.19
C ALA A 340 19.71 26.73 -181.50
N MET A 341 19.34 28.02 -181.61
CA MET A 341 19.72 28.88 -182.74
C MET A 341 21.22 29.22 -182.75
N LEU A 342 21.91 29.12 -181.60
CA LEU A 342 23.37 29.19 -181.52
C LEU A 342 24.04 27.84 -181.81
N GLY A 343 23.26 26.76 -181.95
CA GLY A 343 23.71 25.45 -182.39
C GLY A 343 24.22 25.35 -183.84
N LYS A 344 24.29 26.43 -184.63
CA LYS A 344 24.53 26.26 -186.09
C LYS A 344 25.75 26.97 -186.64
N LYS A 345 26.55 27.63 -185.79
CA LYS A 345 27.65 28.50 -186.26
C LYS A 345 29.05 28.05 -185.87
N MET A 346 29.19 27.09 -184.97
CA MET A 346 30.50 26.57 -184.53
C MET A 346 30.68 25.09 -184.90
N ALA A 347 30.07 24.69 -186.02
CA ALA A 347 30.29 23.41 -186.70
C ALA A 347 31.38 23.49 -187.78
N ASP A 348 32.03 24.65 -187.98
CA ASP A 348 32.78 24.94 -189.21
C ASP A 348 34.29 25.22 -189.06
N LEU A 349 34.95 24.92 -187.92
CA LEU A 349 36.42 25.06 -187.86
C LEU A 349 37.12 23.99 -187.00
N ARG A 350 37.80 23.08 -187.73
CA ARG A 350 39.19 22.56 -187.56
C ARG A 350 39.56 21.95 -186.20
N GLY A 351 40.14 20.76 -186.08
CA GLY A 351 41.23 20.19 -186.87
C GLY A 351 42.50 20.14 -186.01
N ALA A 352 42.98 18.91 -185.72
CA ALA A 352 44.27 18.54 -185.12
C ALA A 352 44.52 18.82 -183.62
N GLY A 353 45.18 17.83 -182.99
CA GLY A 353 46.22 18.09 -181.97
C GLY A 353 45.85 17.89 -180.49
N ALA A 354 46.26 16.73 -179.97
CA ALA A 354 47.15 16.52 -178.82
C ALA A 354 47.17 17.44 -177.58
N VAL A 355 47.54 16.79 -176.46
CA VAL A 355 48.27 17.27 -175.27
C VAL A 355 47.49 17.85 -174.08
N ASN A 356 47.74 17.18 -172.94
CA ASN A 356 47.83 17.61 -171.54
C ASN A 356 47.46 19.05 -171.15
N GLY A 357 46.77 19.12 -170.00
CA GLY A 357 47.38 19.69 -168.79
C GLY A 357 46.83 21.02 -168.26
N VAL A 358 46.80 21.07 -166.91
CA VAL A 358 46.70 22.25 -166.01
C VAL A 358 45.26 22.78 -165.83
N GLY A 359 44.71 23.04 -164.64
CA GLY A 359 45.27 23.17 -163.30
C GLY A 359 44.95 24.55 -162.73
N GLY A 360 44.39 24.62 -161.51
CA GLY A 360 44.56 25.77 -160.62
C GLY A 360 43.38 26.70 -160.37
N ASP A 361 42.25 26.21 -159.85
CA ASP A 361 41.27 27.07 -159.13
C ASP A 361 40.51 26.33 -158.00
N LEU A 362 41.08 25.22 -157.51
CA LEU A 362 40.51 24.37 -156.46
C LEU A 362 40.94 24.75 -155.03
N GLN A 363 41.70 25.83 -154.83
CA GLN A 363 42.23 26.19 -153.50
C GLN A 363 41.50 27.36 -152.79
N SER A 364 40.86 28.27 -153.54
CA SER A 364 40.14 29.41 -152.93
C SER A 364 38.73 29.04 -152.47
N GLU A 365 38.04 28.14 -153.16
CA GLU A 365 36.68 27.73 -152.77
C GLU A 365 36.69 26.73 -151.60
N LEU A 366 37.73 25.90 -151.50
CA LEU A 366 37.86 24.94 -150.41
C LEU A 366 38.01 25.65 -149.05
N ALA A 367 38.74 26.78 -148.98
CA ALA A 367 38.89 27.55 -147.75
C ALA A 367 37.59 28.24 -147.30
N ARG A 368 36.74 28.65 -148.25
CA ARG A 368 35.45 29.30 -147.95
C ARG A 368 34.41 28.29 -147.48
N ALA A 369 34.41 27.08 -148.05
CA ALA A 369 33.55 25.98 -147.63
C ALA A 369 33.91 25.44 -146.23
N VAL A 370 35.20 25.36 -145.89
CA VAL A 370 35.65 24.90 -144.56
C VAL A 370 35.27 25.91 -143.47
N LYS A 371 35.38 27.22 -143.73
CA LYS A 371 34.95 28.25 -142.77
C LYS A 371 33.43 28.25 -142.55
N ALA A 372 32.65 28.10 -143.61
CA ALA A 372 31.19 28.00 -143.50
C ALA A 372 30.73 26.77 -142.72
N HIS A 373 31.48 25.66 -142.80
CA HIS A 373 31.21 24.45 -142.05
C HIS A 373 31.46 24.63 -140.53
N ASP A 374 32.54 25.32 -140.14
CA ASP A 374 32.83 25.59 -138.73
C ASP A 374 31.86 26.60 -138.09
N ASP A 375 31.42 27.61 -138.85
CA ASP A 375 30.41 28.58 -138.40
C ASP A 375 29.02 27.92 -138.24
N LEU A 376 28.67 26.94 -139.09
CA LEU A 376 27.43 26.15 -138.97
C LEU A 376 27.46 25.24 -137.74
N LEU A 377 28.59 24.61 -137.44
CA LEU A 377 28.76 23.79 -136.22
C LEU A 377 28.59 24.64 -134.95
N ALA A 378 29.15 25.84 -134.91
CA ALA A 378 28.97 26.76 -133.77
C ALA A 378 27.50 27.17 -133.58
N SER A 379 26.74 27.33 -134.67
CA SER A 379 25.31 27.65 -134.61
C SER A 379 24.46 26.49 -134.07
N TYR A 380 24.82 25.24 -134.40
CA TYR A 380 24.14 24.05 -133.88
C TYR A 380 24.47 23.79 -132.41
N GLU A 381 25.71 24.01 -131.98
CA GLU A 381 26.10 23.92 -130.56
C GLU A 381 25.35 24.96 -129.70
N ALA A 382 25.18 26.19 -130.22
CA ALA A 382 24.38 27.22 -129.54
C ALA A 382 22.90 26.81 -129.42
N LYS A 383 22.31 26.22 -130.46
CA LYS A 383 20.91 25.75 -130.48
C LYS A 383 20.66 24.53 -129.60
N LEU A 384 21.63 23.62 -129.49
CA LEU A 384 21.55 22.47 -128.58
C LEU A 384 21.61 22.90 -127.12
N LYS A 385 22.39 23.94 -126.81
CA LYS A 385 22.47 24.53 -125.47
C LYS A 385 21.18 25.26 -125.07
N GLU A 386 20.50 25.90 -126.04
CA GLU A 386 19.19 26.53 -125.84
C GLU A 386 18.08 25.51 -125.48
N HIS A 387 18.21 24.27 -125.96
CA HIS A 387 17.30 23.16 -125.63
C HIS A 387 17.75 22.30 -124.43
N GLY A 388 18.74 22.76 -123.65
CA GLY A 388 19.13 22.12 -122.39
C GLY A 388 19.95 20.84 -122.54
N ILE A 389 20.51 20.57 -123.72
CA ILE A 389 21.37 19.40 -123.97
C ILE A 389 22.83 19.84 -123.84
N ALA A 390 23.53 19.28 -122.84
CA ALA A 390 24.95 19.55 -122.61
C ALA A 390 25.82 18.82 -123.65
N SER A 391 26.89 19.48 -124.10
CA SER A 391 27.79 19.00 -125.17
C SER A 391 28.51 17.68 -124.85
N ASP A 392 28.47 17.22 -123.60
CA ASP A 392 29.14 15.98 -123.15
C ASP A 392 28.28 14.71 -123.33
N ASP A 393 26.98 14.84 -123.63
CA ASP A 393 26.03 13.71 -123.74
C ASP A 393 25.76 13.23 -125.18
N LEU A 394 26.35 13.85 -126.20
CA LEU A 394 26.03 13.58 -127.61
C LEU A 394 26.76 12.36 -128.21
N GLY A 395 27.60 11.65 -127.45
CA GLY A 395 28.19 10.37 -127.86
C GLY A 395 29.15 10.39 -129.06
N PHE A 396 29.33 11.52 -129.74
CA PHE A 396 30.31 11.69 -130.82
C PHE A 396 30.93 13.10 -130.81
N LYS A 397 32.17 13.22 -131.31
CA LYS A 397 32.83 14.50 -131.59
C LYS A 397 32.85 14.76 -133.10
N PRO A 398 32.41 15.93 -133.60
CA PRO A 398 32.52 16.29 -135.01
C PRO A 398 33.99 16.25 -135.46
N LEU A 399 34.26 15.63 -136.61
CA LEU A 399 35.62 15.52 -137.14
C LEU A 399 36.11 16.90 -137.64
N ARG A 400 36.89 17.60 -136.82
CA ARG A 400 37.68 18.77 -137.24
C ARG A 400 38.94 18.28 -137.93
N SER A 401 39.24 18.78 -139.13
CA SER A 401 40.42 18.38 -139.89
C SER A 401 41.71 18.85 -139.19
N SER A 402 42.37 17.88 -138.56
CA SER A 402 43.77 17.83 -138.11
C SER A 402 44.29 18.85 -137.07
N LYS A 403 44.76 18.29 -135.93
CA LYS A 403 46.01 18.47 -135.13
C LYS A 403 46.74 19.84 -135.08
N PRO A 404 47.79 19.91 -134.24
CA PRO A 404 47.87 20.54 -132.91
C PRO A 404 48.01 22.08 -132.96
N SER A 405 47.76 22.78 -131.84
CA SER A 405 48.67 23.80 -131.29
C SER A 405 48.15 24.42 -129.97
N ALA A 406 49.06 24.45 -128.98
CA ALA A 406 49.32 25.42 -127.90
C ALA A 406 48.14 26.21 -127.27
N ALA A 407 47.82 26.07 -125.98
CA ALA A 407 48.54 26.44 -124.74
C ALA A 407 48.13 27.82 -124.16
N THR A 408 48.24 27.92 -122.82
CA THR A 408 48.15 29.09 -121.90
C THR A 408 46.75 29.62 -121.55
N ALA A 409 46.27 29.43 -120.30
CA ALA A 409 46.46 30.25 -119.06
C ALA A 409 45.51 31.48 -119.04
N ALA A 410 44.79 31.91 -117.99
CA ALA A 410 44.75 31.64 -116.56
C ALA A 410 43.38 32.10 -115.95
N THR A 411 43.10 31.60 -114.74
CA THR A 411 42.22 31.98 -113.58
C THR A 411 41.71 33.45 -113.50
N PRO A 412 40.70 33.87 -112.66
CA PRO A 412 40.24 33.28 -111.38
C PRO A 412 38.73 33.43 -110.96
N ALA A 413 38.42 32.93 -109.75
CA ALA A 413 37.34 33.29 -108.80
C ALA A 413 35.87 33.11 -109.27
N GLY A 414 34.88 32.64 -108.49
CA GLY A 414 34.72 32.51 -107.05
C GLY A 414 33.29 32.99 -106.70
N GLY A 415 32.54 32.22 -105.90
CA GLY A 415 31.61 32.79 -104.93
C GLY A 415 30.09 32.69 -105.18
N SER A 416 29.42 32.35 -104.06
CA SER A 416 28.01 32.54 -103.71
C SER A 416 27.00 31.58 -104.35
N GLY A 417 26.10 30.93 -103.62
CA GLY A 417 25.72 31.06 -102.22
C GLY A 417 24.23 30.76 -102.09
N THR A 418 23.83 30.28 -100.90
CA THR A 418 22.43 30.08 -100.44
C THR A 418 21.71 28.87 -101.03
N ARG A 419 20.93 28.05 -100.32
CA ARG A 419 20.38 27.97 -98.94
C ARG A 419 19.91 26.50 -98.81
N SER A 420 20.31 25.71 -97.80
CA SER A 420 19.53 25.39 -96.57
C SER A 420 18.04 25.10 -96.75
N PRO A 421 17.39 24.32 -95.85
CA PRO A 421 17.88 23.31 -94.88
C PRO A 421 17.01 22.02 -94.98
N ALA A 422 17.02 20.97 -94.15
CA ALA A 422 17.53 20.62 -92.83
C ALA A 422 17.74 19.09 -92.85
N GLY A 423 18.78 18.49 -92.24
CA GLY A 423 18.86 18.24 -90.79
C GLY A 423 17.87 17.13 -90.40
N GLN A 424 18.25 15.95 -89.88
CA GLN A 424 19.31 15.55 -88.94
C GLN A 424 19.76 14.12 -89.31
N ALA A 425 21.05 13.73 -89.35
CA ALA A 425 22.02 13.61 -88.25
C ALA A 425 21.48 12.71 -87.11
N SER A 426 22.18 11.73 -86.55
CA SER A 426 23.55 11.23 -86.67
C SER A 426 23.54 9.85 -86.00
N ALA A 427 24.35 8.88 -86.42
CA ALA A 427 25.67 8.58 -85.82
C ALA A 427 25.66 8.54 -84.27
N GLY A 428 26.29 7.57 -83.61
CA GLY A 428 27.23 6.58 -84.07
C GLY A 428 28.02 6.04 -82.87
N SER A 429 28.85 5.04 -83.17
CA SER A 429 30.09 4.65 -82.49
C SER A 429 30.22 4.82 -80.97
N ARG A 430 30.49 3.72 -80.28
CA ARG A 430 31.85 3.13 -80.20
C ARG A 430 31.77 1.69 -79.76
#